data_AF-A0A1T0AUU0-F1
#
_entry.id   AF-A0A1T0AUU0-F1
#
_cell.length_a   1.000
_cell.length_b   1.000
_cell.length_c   1.000
_cell.angle_alpha   90.00
_cell.angle_beta   90.00
_cell.angle_gamma   90.00
#
_symmetry.space_group_name_H-M   'P 1'
#
loop_
_entity.id
_entity.type
_entity.pdbx_description
1 polymer ?
#
loop_
_entity_poly.entity_id
_entity_poly.type
_entity_poly.pdbx_seq_one_letter_code
_entity_poly.pdbx_strand_id
1 'polypeptide(L)' 'MLNLFRSPIEKETLEDWGKLCLDVAKVAILAIPVMIYSKDPIAQKLFNISLLTLCAYGCLIVSRVIRLTTKKGD' A
#
# COMPACT_ATOMS: atom_id res chain seq x y z
N MET A 1 14.99 9.57 10.69
CA MET A 1 13.59 9.81 10.30
C MET A 1 13.07 8.65 9.44
N LEU A 2 13.08 7.43 9.97
CA LEU A 2 12.72 6.18 9.25
C LEU A 2 11.60 5.39 9.94
N ASN A 3 11.08 5.91 11.06
CA ASN A 3 10.07 5.19 11.84
C ASN A 3 8.68 5.60 11.35
N LEU A 4 8.15 4.87 10.35
CA LEU A 4 6.82 5.08 9.80
C LEU A 4 5.73 4.93 10.89
N PHE A 5 6.03 4.21 11.97
CA PHE A 5 5.17 3.97 13.13
C PHE A 5 5.13 5.10 14.16
N ARG A 6 5.92 6.19 14.01
CA ARG A 6 5.84 7.32 14.95
C ARG A 6 4.69 8.25 14.52
N SER A 7 3.62 8.24 15.31
CA SER A 7 2.35 9.00 15.18
C SER A 7 2.54 10.53 15.00
N PRO A 8 1.54 11.28 14.50
CA PRO A 8 0.11 11.03 14.63
C PRO A 8 -0.50 10.38 13.38
N ILE A 9 -1.02 9.16 13.51
CA ILE A 9 -1.96 8.62 12.52
C ILE A 9 -3.29 9.32 12.80
N GLU A 10 -3.49 10.44 12.12
CA GLU A 10 -4.73 11.22 12.13
C GLU A 10 -5.89 10.28 11.72
N LYS A 11 -7.03 10.35 12.42
CA LYS A 11 -8.14 9.40 12.21
C LYS A 11 -8.60 9.35 10.76
N GLU A 12 -8.56 10.48 10.06
CA GLU A 12 -8.86 10.59 8.62
C GLU A 12 -7.92 9.74 7.77
N THR A 13 -6.61 9.72 8.09
CA THR A 13 -5.65 8.89 7.36
C THR A 13 -5.98 7.42 7.56
N LEU A 14 -6.35 7.00 8.77
CA LEU A 14 -6.72 5.61 9.07
C LEU A 14 -8.02 5.20 8.33
N GLU A 15 -8.96 6.12 8.17
CA GLU A 15 -10.17 5.92 7.38
C GLU A 15 -9.87 5.77 5.87
N ASP A 16 -8.98 6.60 5.34
CA ASP A 16 -8.52 6.50 3.94
C ASP A 16 -7.79 5.18 3.67
N TRP A 17 -6.96 4.73 4.61
CA TRP A 17 -6.36 3.40 4.58
C TRP A 17 -7.42 2.29 4.58
N GLY A 18 -8.50 2.47 5.36
CA GLY A 18 -9.63 1.55 5.37
C GLY A 18 -10.32 1.45 4.01
N LYS A 19 -10.57 2.58 3.35
CA LYS A 19 -11.15 2.63 1.99
C LYS A 19 -10.25 1.95 0.96
N LEU A 20 -8.94 2.22 1.02
CA LEU A 20 -7.96 1.61 0.13
C LEU A 20 -7.87 0.09 0.33
N CYS A 21 -7.85 -0.39 1.59
CA CYS A 21 -7.90 -1.82 1.90
C CYS A 21 -9.19 -2.49 1.38
N LEU A 22 -10.33 -1.81 1.46
CA LEU A 22 -11.60 -2.27 0.91
C LEU A 22 -11.53 -2.42 -0.63
N ASP A 23 -10.93 -1.46 -1.32
CA ASP A 23 -10.80 -1.52 -2.78
C ASP A 23 -9.79 -2.59 -3.22
N VAL A 24 -8.69 -2.76 -2.49
CA VAL A 24 -7.75 -3.88 -2.70
C VAL A 24 -8.44 -5.22 -2.46
N ALA A 25 -9.26 -5.35 -1.42
CA ALA A 25 -10.00 -6.58 -1.14
C ALA A 25 -10.98 -6.93 -2.26
N LYS A 26 -11.71 -5.93 -2.79
CA LYS A 26 -12.60 -6.14 -3.95
C LYS A 26 -11.83 -6.64 -5.17
N VAL A 27 -10.69 -6.03 -5.49
CA VAL A 27 -9.83 -6.45 -6.61
C VAL A 27 -9.26 -7.86 -6.37
N ALA A 28 -8.84 -8.16 -5.14
CA ALA A 28 -8.33 -9.48 -4.78
C ALA A 28 -9.39 -10.57 -4.96
N ILE A 29 -10.63 -10.33 -4.53
CA ILE A 29 -11.74 -11.27 -4.70
C ILE A 29 -11.98 -11.58 -6.19
N LEU A 30 -11.92 -10.56 -7.05
CA LEU A 30 -12.04 -10.73 -8.50
C LEU A 30 -10.85 -11.48 -9.13
N ALA A 31 -9.66 -11.38 -8.53
CA ALA A 31 -8.45 -12.03 -9.01
C ALA A 31 -8.32 -13.51 -8.56
N ILE A 32 -9.04 -13.94 -7.52
CA ILE A 32 -8.99 -15.32 -6.99
C ILE A 32 -9.22 -16.37 -8.08
N PRO A 33 -10.28 -16.30 -8.92
CA PRO A 33 -10.50 -17.29 -9.96
C PRO A 33 -9.35 -17.33 -10.97
N VAL A 34 -8.90 -16.16 -11.43
CA VAL A 34 -7.79 -16.03 -12.37
C VAL A 34 -6.51 -16.64 -11.80
N MET A 35 -6.23 -16.41 -10.53
CA MET A 35 -5.06 -16.96 -9.85
C MET A 35 -5.09 -18.48 -9.69
N ILE A 36 -6.27 -19.07 -9.48
CA ILE A 36 -6.45 -20.53 -9.31
C ILE A 36 -6.29 -21.25 -10.65
N TYR A 37 -6.81 -20.68 -11.74
CA TYR A 37 -6.67 -21.26 -13.08
C TYR A 37 -5.34 -20.91 -13.77
N SER A 38 -4.57 -19.98 -13.23
CA SER A 38 -3.29 -19.60 -13.84
C SER A 38 -2.21 -20.66 -13.62
N LYS A 39 -1.44 -20.92 -14.68
CA LYS A 39 -0.32 -21.87 -14.72
C LYS A 39 1.03 -21.22 -14.34
N ASP A 40 0.98 -20.04 -13.74
CA ASP A 40 2.19 -19.25 -13.45
C ASP A 40 3.07 -19.88 -12.35
N PRO A 41 4.41 -19.87 -12.53
CA PRO A 41 5.33 -20.36 -11.53
C PRO A 41 5.31 -19.50 -10.26
N ILE A 42 5.28 -20.17 -9.11
CA ILE A 42 5.19 -19.57 -7.76
C ILE A 42 6.30 -18.54 -7.50
N ALA A 43 7.49 -18.74 -8.08
CA ALA A 43 8.62 -17.83 -7.95
C ALA A 43 8.33 -16.41 -8.49
N GLN A 44 7.60 -16.31 -9.61
CA GLN A 44 7.23 -15.00 -10.18
C GLN A 44 6.22 -14.26 -9.28
N LYS A 45 5.28 -14.99 -8.68
CA LYS A 45 4.32 -14.42 -7.72
C LYS A 45 5.05 -13.82 -6.50
N LEU A 46 6.04 -14.55 -5.97
CA LEU A 46 6.81 -14.10 -4.81
C LEU A 46 7.66 -12.85 -5.12
N PHE A 47 8.29 -12.83 -6.30
CA PHE A 47 9.06 -11.67 -6.75
C PHE A 47 8.18 -10.42 -6.90
N ASN A 48 7.02 -10.57 -7.55
CA ASN A 48 6.07 -9.47 -7.72
C ASN A 48 5.54 -8.92 -6.39
N ILE A 49 5.25 -9.79 -5.42
CA ILE A 49 4.82 -9.36 -4.07
C ILE A 49 5.92 -8.56 -3.36
N SER A 50 7.18 -9.00 -3.48
CA SER A 50 8.31 -8.30 -2.86
C SER A 50 8.50 -6.89 -3.46
N LEU A 51 8.42 -6.79 -4.79
CA LEU A 51 8.55 -5.52 -5.51
C LEU A 51 7.38 -4.59 -5.17
N LEU A 52 6.16 -5.12 -5.10
CA LEU A 52 4.97 -4.35 -4.76
C LEU A 52 5.05 -3.79 -3.33
N THR A 53 5.56 -4.58 -2.38
CA THR A 53 5.74 -4.14 -0.99
C THR A 53 6.77 -3.02 -0.88
N LEU A 54 7.88 -3.12 -1.63
CA LEU A 54 8.89 -2.06 -1.70
C LEU A 54 8.33 -0.77 -2.32
N CYS A 55 7.59 -0.89 -3.42
CA CYS A 55 6.94 0.26 -4.07
C CYS A 55 5.91 0.91 -3.15
N ALA A 56 5.06 0.10 -2.49
CA ALA A 56 4.09 0.61 -1.52
C ALA A 56 4.79 1.36 -0.39
N TYR A 57 5.84 0.79 0.21
CA TYR A 57 6.61 1.45 1.25
C TYR A 57 7.24 2.77 0.78
N GLY A 58 7.77 2.81 -0.45
CA GLY A 58 8.28 4.04 -1.08
C GLY A 58 7.20 5.12 -1.22
N CYS A 59 6.02 4.75 -1.73
CA CYS A 59 4.87 5.66 -1.85
C CYS A 59 4.44 6.24 -0.50
N LEU A 60 4.51 5.47 0.59
CA LEU A 60 4.18 5.97 1.93
C LEU A 60 5.18 7.00 2.44
N ILE A 61 6.48 6.79 2.17
CA ILE A 61 7.51 7.77 2.52
C ILE A 61 7.27 9.06 1.74
N VAL A 62 7.03 8.98 0.42
CA VAL A 62 6.77 10.15 -0.43
C VAL A 62 5.52 10.89 0.05
N SER A 63 4.43 10.18 0.31
CA SER A 63 3.18 10.76 0.82
C SER A 63 3.40 11.50 2.14
N ARG A 64 4.27 10.96 3.01
CA ARG A 64 4.64 11.60 4.28
C ARG A 64 5.51 12.85 4.09
N VAL A 65 6.43 12.83 3.13
CA VAL A 65 7.24 14.00 2.76
C VAL A 65 6.35 15.12 2.23
N ILE A 66 5.42 14.80 1.32
CA ILE A 66 4.46 15.77 0.75
C ILE A 66 3.61 16.41 1.86
N ARG A 67 3.10 15.61 2.80
CA ARG A 67 2.34 16.13 3.95
C ARG A 67 3.17 17.01 4.87
N LEU A 68 4.46 16.71 5.07
CA LEU A 68 5.34 17.55 5.87
C LEU A 68 5.71 18.86 5.17
N THR A 69 5.89 18.84 3.85
CA THR A 69 6.13 20.07 3.06
C THR A 69 4.89 20.95 2.97
N THR A 70 3.69 20.36 2.90
CA THR A 70 2.44 21.14 2.84
C THR A 70 2.14 21.84 4.18
N LYS A 71 2.43 21.19 5.32
CA LYS A 71 2.20 21.75 6.66
C LYS A 71 3.23 22.80 7.10
N LYS A 72 4.27 23.03 6.28
CA LYS A 72 5.34 24.02 6.53
C LYS A 72 5.11 25.33 5.73
N GLY A 73 4.09 25.37 4.89
CA GLY A 73 3.71 26.53 4.08
C GLY A 73 2.48 27.31 4.56
N ASP A 74 1.89 26.91 5.69
CA ASP A 74 0.94 27.68 6.52
C ASP A 74 1.66 28.15 7.79
#